data_AF-A0A8T3VAG4-F1
#
_entry.id   AF-A0A8T3VAG4-F1
#
_cell.length_a   1.000
_cell.length_b   1.000
_cell.length_c   1.000
_cell.angle_alpha   90.00
_cell.angle_beta   90.00
_cell.angle_gamma   90.00
#
_symmetry.space_group_name_H-M   'P 1'
#
loop_
_entity.id
_entity.type
_entity.pdbx_description
1 polymer ?
#
loop_
_entity_poly.entity_id
_entity_poly.type
_entity_poly.pdbx_seq_one_letter_code
_entity_poly.pdbx_strand_id
1 'polypeptide(L)'
;SLTDKIARKSDIGFWAYSSALSFCLKCKTLMKGLNTTCPTCGESEDVEWYDRITGYVQQVGRAKSASGGWNPGKRQELIDRRRFEDN
;
A
#
# COMPACT_ATOMS: atom_id res chain seq x y z
N SER A 1 10.32 21.68 -0.20
CA SER A 1 9.66 20.40 0.16
C SER A 1 10.70 19.36 0.55
N LEU A 2 10.30 18.19 1.07
CA LEU A 2 11.23 17.07 1.28
C LEU A 2 11.91 16.64 -0.04
N THR A 3 11.14 16.58 -1.13
CA THR A 3 11.63 16.31 -2.49
C THR A 3 12.84 17.16 -2.86
N ASP A 4 12.75 18.48 -2.66
CA ASP A 4 13.82 19.42 -3.02
C ASP A 4 15.09 19.20 -2.20
N LYS A 5 14.95 18.88 -0.91
CA LYS A 5 16.09 18.54 -0.05
C LYS A 5 16.79 17.27 -0.51
N ILE A 6 16.05 16.22 -0.86
CA ILE A 6 16.64 14.97 -1.37
C ILE A 6 17.28 15.19 -2.75
N ALA A 7 16.60 15.92 -3.65
CA ALA A 7 17.08 16.07 -5.03
C ALA A 7 18.29 17.00 -5.17
N ARG A 8 18.45 17.99 -4.28
CA ARG A 8 19.49 19.04 -4.42
C ARG A 8 20.50 19.09 -3.29
N LYS A 9 20.20 18.48 -2.15
CA LYS A 9 21.02 18.61 -0.93
C LYS A 9 21.51 17.26 -0.39
N SER A 10 21.49 16.21 -1.21
CA SER A 10 22.12 14.93 -0.92
C SER A 10 22.61 14.27 -2.21
N ASP A 11 23.46 13.24 -2.07
CA ASP A 11 23.98 12.45 -3.19
C ASP A 11 23.06 11.26 -3.57
N ILE A 12 21.78 11.34 -3.22
CA ILE A 12 20.82 10.25 -3.48
C ILE A 12 20.37 10.30 -4.94
N GLY A 13 20.84 9.35 -5.75
CA GLY A 13 20.52 9.28 -7.19
C GLY A 13 19.17 8.66 -7.55
N PHE A 14 18.57 7.85 -6.67
CA PHE A 14 17.28 7.21 -6.92
C PHE A 14 16.50 7.04 -5.62
N TRP A 15 15.25 7.52 -5.62
CA TRP A 15 14.35 7.41 -4.47
C TRP A 15 12.90 7.46 -4.95
N ALA A 16 11.99 6.98 -4.11
CA ALA A 16 10.56 7.10 -4.37
C ALA A 16 9.79 7.19 -3.06
N TYR A 17 8.71 7.97 -3.05
CA TYR A 17 7.74 7.90 -1.96
C TYR A 17 7.01 6.55 -2.02
N SER A 18 6.95 5.88 -0.87
CA SER A 18 6.23 4.63 -0.70
C SER A 18 5.09 4.85 0.28
N SER A 19 3.92 4.32 -0.06
CA SER A 19 2.76 4.23 0.82
C SER A 19 2.06 2.91 0.50
N ALA A 20 1.48 2.30 1.53
CA ALA A 20 0.47 1.28 1.31
C ALA A 20 -0.72 1.90 0.57
N LEU A 21 -1.34 1.10 -0.28
CA LEU A 21 -2.50 1.46 -1.09
C LEU A 21 -3.52 0.33 -1.00
N SER A 22 -4.78 0.67 -1.21
CA SER A 22 -5.86 -0.29 -1.35
C SER A 22 -6.71 0.04 -2.57
N PHE A 23 -7.17 -0.98 -3.27
CA PHE A 23 -7.94 -0.84 -4.51
C PHE A 23 -9.20 -1.68 -4.46
N CYS A 24 -10.35 -1.03 -4.67
CA CYS A 24 -11.64 -1.72 -4.71
C CYS A 24 -11.84 -2.34 -6.10
N LEU A 25 -11.94 -3.68 -6.17
CA LEU A 25 -12.14 -4.36 -7.45
C LEU A 25 -13.56 -4.18 -8.01
N LYS A 26 -14.54 -3.82 -7.16
CA LYS A 26 -15.92 -3.55 -7.57
C LYS A 26 -16.09 -2.20 -8.25
N CYS A 27 -15.81 -1.10 -7.53
CA CYS A 27 -16.03 0.26 -8.05
C CYS A 27 -14.76 0.96 -8.59
N LYS A 28 -13.61 0.26 -8.57
CA LYS A 28 -12.32 0.76 -9.08
C LYS A 28 -11.77 1.99 -8.35
N THR A 29 -12.23 2.25 -7.12
CA THR A 29 -11.66 3.31 -6.27
C THR A 29 -10.29 2.90 -5.77
N LEU A 30 -9.28 3.75 -6.00
CA LEU A 30 -7.97 3.69 -5.37
C LEU A 30 -7.97 4.52 -4.07
N MET A 31 -7.40 3.97 -3.00
CA MET A 31 -7.39 4.56 -1.68
C MET A 31 -5.99 4.49 -1.06
N LYS A 32 -5.64 5.47 -0.24
CA LYS A 32 -4.39 5.49 0.52
C LYS A 32 -4.50 4.61 1.75
N GLY A 33 -3.47 3.80 2.04
CA GLY A 33 -3.40 2.92 3.21
C GLY A 33 -4.01 1.54 2.98
N LEU A 34 -3.99 0.71 4.03
CA LEU A 34 -4.53 -0.65 4.03
C LEU A 34 -6.02 -0.65 4.42
N ASN A 35 -6.88 -0.06 3.59
CA ASN A 35 -8.31 0.01 3.91
C ASN A 35 -8.97 -1.35 3.75
N THR A 36 -9.80 -1.72 4.71
CA THR A 36 -10.59 -2.96 4.67
C THR A 36 -11.92 -2.77 3.95
N THR A 37 -12.43 -1.55 3.90
CA THR A 37 -13.71 -1.22 3.27
C THR A 37 -13.55 -0.04 2.34
N CYS A 38 -14.15 -0.13 1.16
CA CYS A 38 -14.17 0.96 0.20
C CYS A 38 -15.11 2.09 0.70
N PRO A 39 -14.63 3.33 0.86
CA PRO A 39 -15.45 4.44 1.34
C PRO A 39 -16.47 4.90 0.28
N THR A 40 -16.25 4.57 -1.00
CA THR A 40 -17.12 4.98 -2.11
C THR A 40 -18.35 4.08 -2.26
N CYS A 41 -18.20 2.76 -2.13
CA CYS A 41 -19.28 1.81 -2.41
C CYS A 41 -19.55 0.78 -1.31
N GLY A 42 -18.83 0.86 -0.18
CA GLY A 42 -19.00 -0.05 0.95
C GLY A 42 -18.46 -1.47 0.76
N GLU A 43 -17.83 -1.77 -0.38
CA GLU A 43 -17.24 -3.09 -0.64
C GLU A 43 -16.16 -3.43 0.40
N SER A 44 -16.22 -4.64 0.96
CA SER A 44 -15.31 -5.08 2.01
C SER A 44 -14.61 -6.40 1.69
N GLU A 45 -15.12 -7.21 0.77
CA GLU A 45 -14.55 -8.53 0.45
C GLU A 45 -13.51 -8.44 -0.66
N ASP A 46 -13.77 -7.61 -1.66
CA ASP A 46 -12.92 -7.43 -2.83
C ASP A 46 -12.22 -6.07 -2.85
N VAL A 47 -11.54 -5.79 -1.72
CA VAL A 47 -10.59 -4.68 -1.60
C VAL A 47 -9.19 -5.27 -1.45
N GLU A 48 -8.37 -5.07 -2.47
CA GLU A 48 -6.98 -5.55 -2.55
C GLU A 48 -6.02 -4.52 -1.95
N TRP A 49 -4.91 -5.00 -1.41
CA TRP A 49 -3.82 -4.20 -0.88
C TRP A 49 -2.56 -4.29 -1.74
N TYR A 50 -1.88 -3.15 -1.83
CA TYR A 50 -0.61 -3.01 -2.51
C TYR A 50 0.39 -2.27 -1.63
N ASP A 51 1.65 -2.68 -1.65
CA ASP A 51 2.74 -1.98 -0.97
C ASP A 51 4.05 -2.12 -1.77
N ARG A 52 4.98 -1.18 -1.60
CA ARG A 52 6.33 -1.25 -2.18
C ARG A 52 7.32 -1.62 -1.08
N ILE A 53 7.69 -2.89 -1.05
CA ILE A 53 8.54 -3.48 -0.01
C ILE A 53 9.95 -3.76 -0.52
N THR A 54 10.08 -4.34 -1.72
CA THR A 54 11.36 -4.74 -2.34
C THR A 54 11.76 -3.85 -3.53
N GLY A 55 11.18 -2.65 -3.62
CA GLY A 55 11.54 -1.65 -4.64
C GLY A 55 10.46 -1.39 -5.72
N TYR A 56 9.51 -2.31 -5.91
CA TYR A 56 8.34 -2.13 -6.78
C TYR A 56 7.03 -2.39 -6.01
N VAL A 57 5.92 -1.87 -6.54
CA VAL A 57 4.60 -2.05 -5.94
C VAL A 57 4.13 -3.48 -6.24
N GLN A 58 3.73 -4.21 -5.20
CA GLN A 58 3.28 -5.59 -5.30
C GLN A 58 1.91 -5.75 -4.66
N GLN A 59 1.15 -6.73 -5.17
CA GLN A 59 -0.05 -7.21 -4.50
C GLN A 59 0.37 -7.92 -3.21
N VAL A 60 -0.05 -7.38 -2.07
CA VAL A 60 0.28 -7.94 -0.74
C VAL A 60 -0.90 -8.70 -0.13
N GLY A 61 -2.06 -8.69 -0.78
CA GLY A 61 -3.11 -9.68 -0.57
C GLY A 61 -4.15 -9.25 0.45
N ARG A 62 -5.41 -9.17 0.00
CA ARG A 62 -6.61 -9.16 0.86
C ARG A 62 -7.88 -9.59 0.15
N ALA A 63 -8.06 -9.21 -1.11
CA ALA A 63 -9.32 -9.46 -1.82
C ALA A 63 -9.60 -10.96 -1.90
N LYS A 64 -10.84 -11.38 -1.64
CA LYS A 64 -11.21 -12.81 -1.71
C LYS A 64 -11.02 -13.39 -3.11
N SER A 65 -11.28 -12.59 -4.13
CA SER A 65 -11.12 -12.96 -5.54
C SER A 65 -9.67 -12.91 -6.05
N ALA A 66 -8.69 -12.51 -5.23
CA ALA A 66 -7.31 -12.42 -5.65
C ALA A 66 -6.68 -13.81 -5.83
N SER A 67 -6.12 -14.06 -7.02
CA SER A 67 -5.35 -15.26 -7.34
C SER A 67 -3.88 -15.22 -6.89
N GLY A 68 -3.48 -14.15 -6.18
CA GLY A 68 -2.11 -13.91 -5.73
C GLY A 68 -2.08 -13.06 -4.46
N GLY A 69 -0.87 -12.85 -3.93
CA GLY A 69 -0.66 -12.09 -2.70
C GLY A 69 0.07 -12.88 -1.64
N TRP A 70 0.17 -12.30 -0.46
CA TRP A 70 0.92 -12.88 0.64
C TRP A 70 0.11 -13.91 1.42
N ASN A 71 0.80 -14.93 1.93
CA ASN A 71 0.19 -15.89 2.85
C ASN A 71 -0.24 -15.21 4.17
N PRO A 72 -1.08 -15.85 5.01
CA PRO A 72 -1.58 -15.24 6.24
C PRO A 72 -0.49 -14.69 7.18
N GLY A 73 0.63 -15.41 7.34
CA GLY A 73 1.73 -14.97 8.20
C GLY A 73 2.41 -13.70 7.68
N LYS A 74 2.70 -13.65 6.38
CA LYS A 74 3.27 -12.47 5.72
C LYS A 74 2.31 -11.28 5.77
N ARG A 75 1.00 -11.50 5.64
CA ARG A 75 0.00 -10.44 5.83
C ARG A 75 0.01 -9.88 7.25
N GLN A 76 0.23 -10.73 8.26
CA GLN A 76 0.39 -10.25 9.63
C GLN A 76 1.68 -9.42 9.78
N GLU A 77 2.80 -9.86 9.20
CA GLU A 77 4.04 -9.06 9.17
C GLU A 77 3.81 -7.67 8.52
N LEU A 78 2.96 -7.58 7.49
CA LEU A 78 2.61 -6.32 6.83
C LEU A 78 1.79 -5.37 7.74
N ILE A 79 0.89 -5.93 8.54
CA ILE A 79 0.05 -5.17 9.48
C ILE A 79 0.92 -4.67 10.64
N ASP A 80 1.77 -5.55 11.18
CA ASP A 80 2.65 -5.26 12.31
C ASP A 80 3.80 -4.32 11.93
N ARG A 81 4.05 -4.14 10.63
CA ARG A 81 5.04 -3.17 10.12
C ARG A 81 4.69 -1.77 10.63
N ARG A 82 5.52 -1.25 11.55
CA ARG A 82 5.44 0.15 11.98
C ARG A 82 5.52 1.07 10.76
N ARG A 83 4.45 1.86 10.57
CA ARG A 83 4.44 2.99 9.65
C ARG A 83 4.61 4.25 10.50
N PHE A 84 5.30 5.26 9.96
CA PHE A 84 5.39 6.54 10.63
C PHE A 84 4.00 7.19 10.58
N GLU A 85 3.34 7.28 11.74
CA GLU A 85 2.10 8.04 11.90
C GLU A 85 2.47 9.47 12.26
N ASP A 86 1.87 10.44 11.56
CA ASP A 86 1.97 11.85 11.92
C ASP A 86 1.09 12.05 13.16
N ASN A 87 1.71 12.23 14.34
CA ASN A 87 1.04 12.75 15.54
C ASN A 87 0.78 14.25 15.40
#